data_AF-A0A2H5XW96-F1
#
_entry.id   AF-A0A2H5XW96-F1
#
_cell.length_a   1.000
_cell.length_b   1.000
_cell.length_c   1.000
_cell.angle_alpha   90.00
_cell.angle_beta   90.00
_cell.angle_gamma   90.00
#
_symmetry.space_group_name_H-M   'P 1'
#
loop_
_entity.id
_entity.type
_entity.pdbx_description
1 polymer ?
#
loop_
_entity_poly.entity_id
_entity_poly.type
_entity_poly.pdbx_seq_one_letter_code
_entity_poly.pdbx_strand_id
1 'polypeptide(L)'
;MRRSSRTVGAHSRAPLHRAPRSLGSFVAGFKSATTRQINEIRQTPRAPVWQRNYYEHIIRSDDALHRIREYIVTNPMRWHLDRENPDRTGRNPDEGMWFGTI
;
A
#
# COMPACT_ATOMS: atom_id res chain seq x y z
N MET A 1 -10.36 -47.05 -6.18
CA MET A 1 -9.31 -46.05 -6.48
C MET A 1 -9.65 -44.76 -5.74
N ARG A 2 -8.97 -44.48 -4.63
CA ARG A 2 -9.34 -43.49 -3.61
C ARG A 2 -8.51 -42.22 -3.85
N ARG A 3 -9.11 -41.13 -4.33
CA ARG A 3 -8.41 -39.84 -4.47
C ARG A 3 -8.50 -39.10 -3.13
N SER A 4 -7.35 -38.97 -2.48
CA SER A 4 -7.17 -38.27 -1.21
C SER A 4 -7.37 -36.76 -1.42
N SER A 5 -8.32 -36.17 -0.71
CA SER A 5 -8.51 -34.72 -0.61
C SER A 5 -7.41 -34.12 0.27
N ARG A 6 -6.52 -33.30 -0.32
CA ARG A 6 -5.61 -32.44 0.46
C ARG A 6 -6.41 -31.24 0.97
N THR A 7 -6.98 -31.37 2.15
CA THR A 7 -7.46 -30.22 2.94
C THR A 7 -6.22 -29.43 3.37
N VAL A 8 -5.95 -28.31 2.69
CA VAL A 8 -4.91 -27.37 3.13
C VAL A 8 -5.50 -26.59 4.30
N GLY A 9 -5.26 -27.07 5.52
CA GLY A 9 -5.63 -26.36 6.74
C GLY A 9 -4.86 -25.05 6.83
N ALA A 10 -5.53 -23.92 6.69
CA ALA A 10 -5.00 -22.65 7.15
C ALA A 10 -5.01 -22.69 8.68
N HIS A 11 -3.84 -22.92 9.29
CA HIS A 11 -3.68 -22.73 10.73
C HIS A 11 -3.96 -21.27 11.08
N SER A 12 -5.20 -21.00 11.46
CA SER A 12 -5.58 -19.83 12.25
C SER A 12 -5.07 -20.07 13.67
N ARG A 13 -4.32 -19.11 14.25
CA ARG A 13 -4.18 -18.81 15.70
C ARG A 13 -2.82 -18.30 16.20
N ALA A 14 -1.98 -17.68 15.37
CA ALA A 14 -1.12 -16.63 15.92
C ALA A 14 -1.96 -15.33 15.93
N PRO A 15 -2.11 -14.62 17.06
CA PRO A 15 -2.58 -13.24 16.98
C PRO A 15 -1.64 -12.54 16.00
N LEU A 16 -2.18 -11.83 15.01
CA LEU A 16 -1.40 -10.88 14.24
C LEU A 16 -1.04 -9.73 15.19
N HIS A 17 -0.13 -10.00 16.12
CA HIS A 17 0.29 -9.05 17.12
C HIS A 17 1.28 -8.13 16.43
N ARG A 18 0.74 -7.07 15.81
CA ARG A 18 1.59 -5.96 15.37
C ARG A 18 2.16 -5.33 16.62
N ALA A 19 3.47 -5.08 16.62
CA ALA A 19 4.12 -4.42 17.73
C ALA A 19 3.39 -3.09 18.05
N PRO A 20 3.00 -2.85 19.30
CA PRO A 20 2.38 -1.59 19.67
C PRO A 20 3.34 -0.44 19.35
N ARG A 21 2.80 0.71 18.94
CA ARG A 21 3.57 1.90 18.53
C ARG A 21 4.52 1.69 17.34
N SER A 22 4.33 0.64 16.53
CA SER A 22 4.99 0.51 15.23
C SER A 22 4.26 1.28 14.12
N LEU A 23 4.97 1.60 13.04
CA LEU A 23 4.37 2.19 11.83
C LEU A 23 3.25 1.31 11.28
N GLY A 24 3.45 -0.01 11.23
CA GLY A 24 2.42 -0.95 10.78
C GLY A 24 1.16 -0.94 11.65
N SER A 25 1.30 -0.76 12.97
CA SER A 25 0.15 -0.59 13.87
C SER A 25 -0.61 0.71 13.62
N PHE A 26 0.11 1.82 13.39
CA PHE A 26 -0.49 3.11 13.05
C PHE A 26 -1.23 3.06 11.71
N VAL A 27 -0.58 2.58 10.65
CA VAL A 27 -1.18 2.48 9.30
C VAL A 27 -2.41 1.58 9.31
N ALA A 28 -2.39 0.48 10.06
CA ALA A 28 -3.55 -0.39 10.18
C ALA A 28 -4.74 0.29 10.88
N GLY A 29 -4.49 1.04 11.96
CA GLY A 29 -5.52 1.84 12.63
C GLY A 29 -6.10 2.91 11.70
N PHE A 30 -5.22 3.65 11.02
CA PHE A 30 -5.60 4.67 10.04
C PHE A 30 -6.47 4.10 8.91
N LYS A 31 -6.01 3.01 8.25
CA LYS A 31 -6.76 2.35 7.18
C LYS A 31 -8.11 1.83 7.66
N SER A 32 -8.18 1.30 8.88
CA SER A 32 -9.44 0.81 9.47
C SER A 32 -10.44 1.93 9.73
N ALA A 33 -10.02 3.01 10.39
CA ALA A 33 -10.88 4.14 10.71
C ALA A 33 -11.44 4.81 9.45
N THR A 34 -10.58 5.08 8.47
CA THR A 34 -10.96 5.70 7.20
C THR A 34 -11.82 4.78 6.32
N THR A 35 -11.57 3.46 6.29
CA THR A 35 -12.42 2.50 5.57
C THR A 35 -13.86 2.54 6.08
N ARG A 36 -14.04 2.59 7.40
CA ARG A 36 -15.36 2.70 8.02
C ARG A 36 -16.07 3.98 7.57
N GLN A 37 -15.42 5.13 7.73
CA GLN A 37 -15.99 6.42 7.38
C GLN A 37 -16.35 6.52 5.88
N ILE A 38 -15.45 6.05 5.00
CA ILE A 38 -15.68 6.05 3.55
C ILE A 38 -16.87 5.16 3.18
N ASN A 39 -16.96 3.96 3.76
CA ASN A 39 -18.05 3.03 3.47
C ASN A 39 -19.40 3.49 4.04
N GLU A 40 -19.41 4.23 5.15
CA GLU A 40 -20.60 4.91 5.67
C GLU A 40 -21.09 5.99 4.69
N ILE A 41 -20.19 6.85 4.20
CA ILE A 41 -20.52 7.92 3.23
C ILE A 41 -20.99 7.34 1.89
N ARG A 42 -20.32 6.31 1.39
CA ARG A 42 -20.63 5.68 0.10
C ARG A 42 -21.80 4.71 0.14
N GLN A 43 -22.30 4.37 1.34
CA GLN A 43 -23.28 3.31 1.56
C GLN A 43 -22.84 1.93 1.01
N THR A 44 -21.53 1.66 1.06
CA THR A 44 -20.91 0.43 0.55
C THR A 44 -20.27 -0.39 1.68
N PRO A 45 -21.05 -0.97 2.60
CA PRO A 45 -20.49 -1.68 3.73
C PRO A 45 -19.60 -2.83 3.27
N ARG A 46 -18.43 -2.97 3.90
CA ARG A 46 -17.42 -4.01 3.61
C ARG A 46 -16.73 -3.91 2.25
N ALA A 47 -16.98 -2.87 1.45
CA ALA A 47 -16.24 -2.66 0.22
C ALA A 47 -14.75 -2.36 0.54
N PRO A 48 -13.80 -2.99 -0.19
CA PRO A 48 -12.39 -2.70 -0.03
C PRO A 48 -12.09 -1.28 -0.52
N VAL A 49 -11.39 -0.51 0.30
CA VAL A 49 -10.98 0.87 -0.03
C VAL A 49 -9.50 0.95 -0.38
N TRP A 50 -8.67 0.20 0.34
CA TRP A 50 -7.22 0.32 0.25
C TRP A 50 -6.62 -0.83 -0.55
N GLN A 51 -5.58 -0.53 -1.33
CA GLN A 51 -4.64 -1.55 -1.80
C GLN A 51 -3.98 -2.28 -0.60
N ARG A 52 -3.62 -3.54 -0.82
CA ARG A 52 -2.93 -4.37 0.17
C ARG A 52 -1.54 -3.80 0.45
N ASN A 53 -1.08 -3.89 1.71
CA ASN A 53 0.20 -3.37 2.20
C ASN A 53 0.29 -1.83 2.07
N TYR A 54 1.48 -1.27 2.31
CA TYR A 54 1.80 0.14 2.17
C TYR A 54 3.30 0.27 1.86
N TYR A 55 3.70 1.37 1.22
CA TYR A 55 5.10 1.67 0.95
C TYR A 55 5.72 2.38 2.16
N GLU A 56 6.90 1.94 2.57
CA GLU A 56 7.71 2.58 3.60
C GLU A 56 9.18 2.67 3.14
N HIS A 57 9.82 3.80 3.41
CA HIS A 57 11.23 4.04 3.08
C HIS A 57 11.84 4.98 4.12
N ILE A 58 13.03 4.63 4.62
CA ILE A 58 13.76 5.45 5.61
C ILE A 58 14.60 6.48 4.86
N ILE A 59 14.31 7.76 5.07
CA ILE A 59 15.07 8.87 4.50
C ILE A 59 16.37 9.06 5.31
N ARG A 60 17.52 8.90 4.66
CA ARG A 60 18.85 8.93 5.31
C ARG A 60 19.77 10.05 4.83
N SER A 61 19.33 10.86 3.86
CA SER A 61 20.08 12.00 3.35
C SER A 61 19.14 13.12 2.92
N ASP A 62 19.67 14.35 2.87
CA ASP A 62 18.94 15.50 2.35
C ASP A 62 18.59 15.32 0.87
N ASP A 63 19.44 14.67 0.08
CA ASP A 63 19.16 14.37 -1.33
C ASP A 63 17.96 13.43 -1.50
N ALA A 64 17.85 12.42 -0.63
CA ALA A 64 16.67 11.55 -0.61
C ALA A 64 15.42 12.32 -0.20
N LEU A 65 15.54 13.20 0.79
CA LEU A 65 14.43 14.05 1.25
C LEU A 65 13.92 14.97 0.15
N HIS A 66 14.83 15.63 -0.59
CA HIS A 66 14.46 16.52 -1.69
C HIS A 66 13.74 15.75 -2.81
N ARG A 67 14.28 14.60 -3.24
CA ARG A 67 13.65 13.76 -4.27
C ARG A 67 12.25 13.29 -3.86
N ILE A 68 12.05 12.85 -2.62
CA ILE A 68 10.75 12.39 -2.15
C ILE A 68 9.73 13.54 -2.08
N ARG A 69 10.16 14.74 -1.66
CA ARG A 69 9.28 15.92 -1.66
C ARG A 69 8.85 16.29 -3.07
N GLU A 70 9.78 16.30 -4.02
CA GLU A 70 9.48 16.56 -5.42
C GLU A 70 8.55 15.48 -6.00
N TYR A 71 8.76 14.20 -5.67
CA TYR A 71 7.85 13.12 -6.06
C TYR A 71 6.42 13.40 -5.58
N ILE A 72 6.23 13.74 -4.30
CA ILE A 72 4.90 13.99 -3.73
C ILE A 72 4.18 15.12 -4.49
N VAL A 73 4.89 16.21 -4.79
CA VAL A 73 4.32 17.37 -5.49
C VAL A 73 4.01 17.06 -6.95
N THR A 74 4.88 16.30 -7.63
CA THR A 74 4.78 16.07 -9.08
C THR A 74 3.97 14.82 -9.44
N ASN A 75 3.72 13.91 -8.51
CA ASN A 75 3.00 12.65 -8.75
C ASN A 75 1.62 12.86 -9.42
N PRO A 76 0.77 13.83 -9.01
CA PRO A 76 -0.52 14.04 -9.68
C PRO A 76 -0.37 14.32 -11.18
N MET A 77 0.66 15.06 -11.58
CA MET A 77 0.93 15.36 -12.99
C MET A 77 1.43 14.13 -13.75
N ARG A 78 2.08 13.20 -13.06
CA ARG A 78 2.68 11.99 -13.62
C ARG A 78 1.82 10.74 -13.49
N TRP A 79 0.62 10.84 -12.90
CA TRP A 79 -0.26 9.70 -12.65
C TRP A 79 -0.57 8.88 -13.91
N HIS A 80 -0.68 9.53 -15.07
CA HIS A 80 -0.91 8.86 -16.36
C HIS A 80 0.26 7.95 -16.79
N LEU A 81 1.43 8.05 -16.17
CA LEU A 81 2.61 7.21 -16.44
C LEU A 81 2.89 6.19 -15.33
N ASP A 82 2.11 6.23 -14.25
CA ASP A 82 2.31 5.39 -13.07
C ASP A 82 1.93 3.93 -13.36
N ARG A 83 2.66 2.96 -12.78
CA ARG A 83 2.37 1.54 -12.99
C ARG A 83 1.05 1.11 -12.33
N GLU A 84 0.68 1.77 -11.23
CA GLU A 84 -0.51 1.47 -10.44
C GLU A 84 -1.76 2.14 -11.02
N ASN A 85 -1.61 2.98 -12.06
CA ASN A 85 -2.73 3.54 -12.80
C ASN A 85 -3.25 2.50 -13.82
N PRO A 86 -4.48 2.00 -13.68
CA PRO A 86 -5.08 1.05 -14.63
C PRO A 86 -5.18 1.62 -16.06
N ASP A 87 -5.28 2.95 -16.17
CA ASP A 87 -5.48 3.68 -17.43
C ASP A 87 -4.17 4.34 -17.91
N ARG A 88 -3.01 3.85 -17.48
CA ARG A 88 -1.71 4.47 -17.82
C ARG A 88 -1.48 4.52 -19.34
N THR A 89 -0.96 5.64 -19.82
CA THR A 89 -0.72 5.92 -21.24
C THR A 89 0.75 5.74 -21.63
N GLY A 90 1.64 5.42 -20.68
CA GLY A 90 3.06 5.26 -20.91
C GLY A 90 3.81 4.68 -19.72
N ARG A 91 5.16 4.66 -19.82
CA ARG A 91 6.06 4.32 -18.72
C ARG A 91 6.72 5.60 -18.22
N ASN A 92 6.79 5.78 -16.90
CA ASN A 92 7.58 6.84 -16.29
C ASN A 92 9.08 6.55 -16.48
N PRO A 93 9.83 7.34 -17.28
CA PRO A 93 11.26 7.11 -17.50
C PRO A 93 12.09 7.36 -16.22
N ASP A 94 11.56 8.15 -15.29
CA ASP A 94 12.25 8.58 -14.08
C ASP A 94 11.93 7.68 -12.87
N GLU A 95 11.21 6.57 -13.06
CA GLU A 95 10.72 5.73 -11.96
C GLU A 95 11.85 5.25 -11.02
N GLY A 96 13.02 4.93 -11.57
CA GLY A 96 14.21 4.55 -10.77
C GLY A 96 14.89 5.72 -10.04
N MET A 97 14.66 6.96 -10.47
CA MET A 97 15.29 8.15 -9.89
C MET A 97 14.62 8.54 -8.56
N TRP A 98 13.30 8.35 -8.44
CA TRP A 98 12.52 8.77 -7.28
C TRP A 98 12.81 7.97 -6.02
N PHE A 99 13.03 6.66 -6.16
CA PHE A 99 13.12 5.75 -5.02
C PHE A 99 14.54 5.29 -4.70
N GLY A 100 15.51 5.60 -5.57
CA GLY A 100 16.88 5.07 -5.47
C GLY A 100 16.92 3.55 -5.68
N THR A 101 18.11 3.00 -5.91
CA THR A 101 18.27 1.54 -5.89
C THR A 101 17.97 1.06 -4.48
N ILE A 102 16.85 0.37 -4.32
CA ILE A 102 16.46 -0.39 -3.12
C ILE A 102 17.42 -1.54 -2.85
#